data_AF-A0ABD1IR79-F1
#
_entry.id   AF-A0ABD1IR79-F1
#
_cell.length_a   1.000
_cell.length_b   1.000
_cell.length_c   1.000
_cell.angle_alpha   90.00
_cell.angle_beta   90.00
_cell.angle_gamma   90.00
#
_symmetry.space_group_name_H-M   'P 1'
#
loop_
_entity.id
_entity.type
_entity.pdbx_description
1 polymer ?
#
loop_
_entity_poly.entity_id
_entity_poly.type
_entity_poly.pdbx_seq_one_letter_code
_entity_poly.pdbx_strand_id
1 'polypeptide(L)'
;MTRGGGRGTAGLGMLSFARVSGTSLGGLRNSKHECTLSSQEYVHELRSAITDEKLLNCLESLRVSLTSNPVSWVNNFGHEGLGLLLDALEKLLDKKQQESIDKKNQHKLIQCLKAFMNNKYGLQRILGDERSLLLLARAIDPRQTSMMTEIVKILSAICIIGEENILDKILAAMTIAAERNNKERFAPIVEGLENHEAQQLQVACMQLINALVTSPDELDFRIHLRNEFLRCGLKKILPELKEMEELDIQLKVFNENKEEDREELSHRLDDIHAEMEYPFGRSGVERLVCVSAELTGAYSRRPEFIWRGFQEPFFAIPSQGS
;
A
#
# COMPACT_ATOMS: atom_id res chain seq x y z
N MET A 1 -36.94 -19.66 1.83
CA MET A 1 -37.11 -18.20 1.88
C MET A 1 -35.83 -17.60 2.43
N THR A 2 -35.03 -17.02 1.55
CA THR A 2 -33.76 -16.36 1.80
C THR A 2 -33.96 -15.00 2.50
N ARG A 3 -33.26 -14.79 3.61
CA ARG A 3 -32.90 -13.47 4.18
C ARG A 3 -31.48 -13.70 4.73
N GLY A 4 -30.40 -13.16 4.18
CA GLY A 4 -30.22 -11.81 3.67
C GLY A 4 -29.41 -11.05 4.72
N GLY A 5 -28.08 -11.26 4.72
CA GLY A 5 -27.14 -10.69 5.67
C GLY A 5 -27.06 -9.16 5.55
N GLY A 6 -27.14 -8.49 6.69
CA GLY A 6 -26.82 -7.07 6.81
C GLY A 6 -25.35 -6.92 7.15
N ARG A 7 -24.55 -6.44 6.18
CA ARG A 7 -23.21 -5.90 6.45
C ARG A 7 -23.39 -4.59 7.22
N GLY A 8 -22.96 -4.58 8.48
CA GLY A 8 -22.79 -3.36 9.26
C GLY A 8 -21.51 -2.67 8.80
N THR A 9 -21.65 -1.62 7.99
CA THR A 9 -20.57 -0.68 7.69
C THR A 9 -20.30 0.16 8.94
N ALA A 10 -19.36 -0.27 9.79
CA ALA A 10 -18.78 0.58 10.81
C ALA A 10 -17.80 1.55 10.12
N GLY A 11 -17.93 2.83 10.48
CA GLY A 11 -17.50 3.96 9.66
C GLY A 11 -15.99 4.15 9.57
N LEU A 12 -15.50 4.15 8.32
CA LEU A 12 -14.29 4.84 7.88
C LEU A 12 -14.48 6.36 8.02
N GLY A 13 -14.47 6.86 9.25
CA GLY A 13 -14.26 8.28 9.52
C GLY A 13 -12.76 8.50 9.68
N MET A 14 -12.07 8.96 8.62
CA MET A 14 -10.79 9.72 8.63
C MET A 14 -10.23 9.87 7.21
N LEU A 15 -11.00 10.47 6.29
CA LEU A 15 -10.44 11.08 5.07
C LEU A 15 -11.14 12.41 4.83
N SER A 16 -10.81 13.41 5.66
CA SER A 16 -11.17 14.79 5.41
C SER A 16 -10.31 15.32 4.26
N PHE A 17 -10.70 15.00 3.03
CA PHE A 17 -10.21 15.74 1.86
C PHE A 17 -10.88 17.11 1.89
N ALA A 18 -10.14 18.13 2.32
CA ALA A 18 -10.58 19.52 2.24
C ALA A 18 -10.94 19.87 0.79
N ARG A 19 -12.25 19.93 0.50
CA ARG A 19 -12.81 20.67 -0.63
C ARG A 19 -12.62 22.15 -0.34
N VAL A 20 -11.62 22.78 -0.94
CA VAL A 20 -11.58 24.24 -1.04
C VAL A 20 -12.55 24.63 -2.15
N SER A 21 -13.77 25.00 -1.76
CA SER A 21 -14.73 25.68 -2.63
C SER A 21 -14.26 27.11 -2.84
N GLY A 22 -14.01 27.46 -4.11
CA GLY A 22 -13.59 28.80 -4.51
C GLY A 22 -14.65 29.86 -4.21
N THR A 23 -14.22 30.94 -3.58
CA THR A 23 -14.90 32.23 -3.60
C THR A 23 -14.14 33.14 -4.56
N SER A 24 -14.84 33.61 -5.59
CA SER A 24 -14.34 34.61 -6.55
C SER A 24 -14.54 36.02 -5.98
N LEU A 25 -13.51 36.87 -6.09
CA LEU A 25 -13.50 38.19 -6.76
C LEU A 25 -12.37 39.08 -6.21
N GLY A 26 -11.56 39.67 -7.11
CA GLY A 26 -10.82 40.90 -6.79
C GLY A 26 -9.45 41.08 -7.45
N GLY A 27 -9.45 41.57 -8.70
CA GLY A 27 -8.49 42.51 -9.31
C GLY A 27 -6.97 42.32 -9.15
N LEU A 28 -6.27 42.15 -10.28
CA LEU A 28 -5.43 43.19 -10.92
C LEU A 28 -4.71 42.56 -12.12
N ARG A 29 -4.98 43.12 -13.31
CA ARG A 29 -4.31 42.76 -14.57
C ARG A 29 -2.83 43.08 -14.43
N ASN A 30 -1.97 42.08 -14.58
CA ASN A 30 -0.56 42.31 -14.90
C ASN A 30 -0.24 41.65 -16.25
N SER A 31 0.13 42.49 -17.21
CA SER A 31 0.44 42.15 -18.58
C SER A 31 1.82 41.51 -18.68
N LYS A 32 1.90 40.22 -18.41
CA LYS A 32 2.84 39.30 -19.06
C LYS A 32 2.03 38.08 -19.45
N HIS A 33 1.77 37.89 -20.74
CA HIS A 33 1.31 36.61 -21.24
C HIS A 33 2.45 35.60 -20.99
N GLU A 34 2.47 34.99 -19.80
CA GLU A 34 2.97 33.62 -19.68
C GLU A 34 2.06 32.80 -20.57
N CYS A 35 2.51 32.52 -21.79
CA CYS A 35 1.83 31.61 -22.68
C CYS A 35 1.93 30.23 -22.00
N THR A 36 0.90 29.85 -21.26
CA THR A 36 0.78 28.51 -20.71
C THR A 36 0.84 27.54 -21.87
N LEU A 37 1.94 26.79 -21.95
CA LEU A 37 2.13 25.76 -22.98
C LEU A 37 0.89 24.87 -23.02
N SER A 38 0.44 24.56 -24.23
CA SER A 38 -0.59 23.57 -24.48
C SER A 38 -0.11 22.19 -24.01
N SER A 39 -1.05 21.29 -23.71
CA SER A 39 -0.70 19.93 -23.29
C SER A 39 0.14 19.19 -24.33
N GLN A 40 -0.05 19.48 -25.62
CA GLN A 40 0.68 18.86 -26.72
C GLN A 40 2.10 19.42 -26.88
N GLU A 41 2.33 20.68 -26.54
CA GLU A 41 3.70 21.23 -26.46
C GLU A 41 4.51 20.54 -25.36
N TYR A 42 3.91 20.27 -24.19
CA TYR A 42 4.57 19.47 -23.15
C TYR A 42 4.90 18.05 -23.61
N VAL A 43 3.99 17.40 -24.34
CA VAL A 43 4.25 16.07 -24.92
C VAL A 43 5.45 16.12 -25.87
N HIS A 44 5.50 17.14 -26.74
CA HIS A 44 6.63 17.32 -27.65
C HIS A 44 7.95 17.58 -26.90
N GLU A 45 7.93 18.43 -25.86
CA GLU A 45 9.11 18.72 -25.03
C GLU A 45 9.61 17.47 -24.30
N LEU A 46 8.73 16.71 -23.64
CA LEU A 46 9.08 15.47 -22.93
C LEU A 46 9.62 14.40 -23.88
N ARG A 47 9.11 14.34 -25.11
CA ARG A 47 9.59 13.44 -26.16
C ARG A 47 10.96 13.86 -26.68
N SER A 48 11.23 15.16 -26.72
CA SER A 48 12.53 15.66 -27.17
C SER A 48 13.62 15.28 -26.16
N ALA A 49 14.82 14.98 -26.64
CA ALA A 49 15.95 14.60 -25.79
C ALA A 49 16.51 15.83 -25.04
N ILE A 50 15.77 16.29 -24.03
CA ILE A 50 16.15 17.42 -23.18
C ILE A 50 17.18 17.02 -22.12
N THR A 51 17.99 17.99 -21.70
CA THR A 51 18.94 17.82 -20.59
C THR A 51 18.21 17.71 -19.25
N ASP A 52 18.84 17.11 -18.25
CA ASP A 52 18.21 16.88 -16.94
C ASP A 52 17.73 18.16 -16.25
N GLU A 53 18.44 19.28 -16.43
CA GLU A 53 18.02 20.60 -15.91
C GLU A 53 16.78 21.14 -16.63
N LYS A 54 16.71 20.97 -17.95
CA LYS A 54 15.55 21.40 -18.75
C LYS A 54 14.33 20.53 -18.45
N LEU A 55 14.56 19.23 -18.23
CA LEU A 55 13.54 18.30 -17.78
C LEU A 55 12.93 18.78 -16.46
N LEU A 56 13.76 19.17 -15.48
CA LEU A 56 13.25 19.64 -14.20
C LEU A 56 12.32 20.85 -14.36
N ASN A 57 12.74 21.85 -15.12
CA ASN A 57 11.94 23.06 -15.36
C ASN A 57 10.63 22.74 -16.11
N CYS A 58 10.70 21.86 -17.12
CA CYS A 58 9.53 21.40 -17.87
C CYS A 58 8.53 20.71 -16.93
N LEU A 59 9.01 19.79 -16.07
CA LEU A 59 8.18 19.06 -15.12
C LEU A 59 7.58 19.96 -14.03
N GLU A 60 8.32 20.98 -13.57
CA GLU A 60 7.79 21.98 -12.63
C GLU A 60 6.61 22.76 -13.20
N SER A 61 6.74 23.21 -14.45
CA SER A 61 5.68 23.90 -15.17
C SER A 61 4.50 22.97 -15.50
N LEU A 62 4.79 21.73 -15.93
CA LEU A 62 3.79 20.71 -16.23
C LEU A 62 2.97 20.35 -14.99
N ARG A 63 3.61 20.16 -13.83
CA ARG A 63 2.90 19.89 -12.56
C ARG A 63 1.88 20.98 -12.27
N VAL A 64 2.25 22.25 -12.40
CA VAL A 64 1.33 23.38 -12.18
C VAL A 64 0.18 23.30 -13.18
N SER A 65 0.48 23.08 -14.46
CA SER A 65 -0.50 22.97 -15.54
C SER A 65 -1.48 21.80 -15.35
N LEU A 66 -1.03 20.65 -14.86
CA LEU A 66 -1.88 19.50 -14.52
C LEU A 66 -2.86 19.80 -13.36
N THR A 67 -2.47 20.68 -12.43
CA THR A 67 -3.31 21.05 -11.28
C THR A 67 -4.24 22.22 -11.52
N SER A 68 -3.88 23.17 -12.38
CA SER A 68 -4.61 24.43 -12.57
C SER A 68 -5.57 24.43 -13.76
N ASN A 69 -5.33 23.57 -14.75
CA ASN A 69 -6.17 23.48 -15.94
C ASN A 69 -7.37 22.53 -15.76
N PRO A 70 -8.43 22.68 -16.57
CA PRO A 70 -9.58 21.77 -16.52
C PRO A 70 -9.21 20.33 -16.88
N VAL A 71 -10.04 19.38 -16.44
CA VAL A 71 -9.85 17.94 -16.72
C VAL A 71 -9.76 17.66 -18.23
N SER A 72 -10.37 18.46 -19.10
CA SER A 72 -10.23 18.35 -20.56
C SER A 72 -8.79 18.56 -21.05
N TRP A 73 -8.02 19.43 -20.38
CA TRP A 73 -6.60 19.61 -20.65
C TRP A 73 -5.80 18.35 -20.28
N VAL A 74 -6.10 17.76 -19.11
CA VAL A 74 -5.51 16.50 -18.66
C VAL A 74 -5.85 15.34 -19.61
N ASN A 75 -7.07 15.31 -20.14
CA ASN A 75 -7.47 14.36 -21.17
C ASN A 75 -6.64 14.52 -22.45
N ASN A 76 -6.35 15.76 -22.86
CA ASN A 76 -5.56 16.05 -24.05
C ASN A 76 -4.05 15.78 -23.85
N PHE A 77 -3.53 15.89 -22.63
CA PHE A 77 -2.20 15.36 -22.28
C PHE A 77 -2.21 13.83 -22.32
N GLY A 78 -3.22 13.24 -21.70
CA GLY A 78 -3.72 11.90 -21.96
C GLY A 78 -2.72 10.76 -21.78
N HIS A 79 -2.97 9.69 -22.52
CA HIS A 79 -2.17 8.46 -22.48
C HIS A 79 -0.74 8.68 -22.99
N GLU A 80 -0.56 9.50 -24.02
CA GLU A 80 0.75 9.80 -24.60
C GLU A 80 1.65 10.53 -23.60
N GLY A 81 1.13 11.58 -22.96
CA GLY A 81 1.85 12.32 -21.93
C GLY A 81 2.16 11.45 -20.71
N LEU A 82 1.21 10.64 -20.24
CA LEU A 82 1.44 9.68 -19.16
C LEU A 82 2.57 8.70 -19.52
N GLY A 83 2.54 8.12 -20.72
CA GLY A 83 3.58 7.20 -21.19
C GLY A 83 4.96 7.82 -21.13
N LEU A 84 5.12 9.07 -21.59
CA LEU A 84 6.39 9.80 -21.53
C LEU A 84 6.87 10.06 -20.09
N LEU A 85 5.96 10.37 -19.16
CA LEU A 85 6.31 10.53 -17.74
C LEU A 85 6.81 9.21 -17.14
N LEU A 86 6.15 8.10 -17.46
CA LEU A 86 6.55 6.77 -16.98
C LEU A 86 7.88 6.32 -17.59
N ASP A 87 8.09 6.54 -18.89
CA ASP A 87 9.34 6.21 -19.58
C ASP A 87 10.52 7.04 -19.01
N ALA A 88 10.29 8.33 -18.72
CA ALA A 88 11.29 9.18 -18.07
C ALA A 88 11.60 8.71 -16.64
N LEU A 89 10.58 8.31 -15.87
CA LEU A 89 10.75 7.80 -14.52
C LEU A 89 11.54 6.48 -14.53
N GLU A 90 11.17 5.55 -15.41
CA GLU A 90 11.86 4.27 -15.58
C GLU A 90 13.34 4.46 -15.91
N LYS A 91 13.64 5.33 -16.90
CA LYS A 91 15.01 5.66 -17.28
C LYS A 91 15.84 6.20 -16.10
N LEU A 92 15.24 7.06 -15.28
CA LEU A 92 15.93 7.64 -14.11
C LEU A 92 16.11 6.61 -12.98
N LEU A 93 15.16 5.69 -12.80
CA LEU A 93 15.26 4.61 -11.81
C LEU A 93 16.31 3.56 -12.23
N ASP A 94 16.51 3.32 -13.52
CA ASP A 94 17.50 2.38 -14.06
C ASP A 94 18.93 2.95 -14.10
N LYS A 95 19.10 4.26 -13.88
CA LYS A 95 20.41 4.91 -13.88
C LYS A 95 21.24 4.40 -12.69
N LYS A 96 22.33 3.67 -12.98
CA LYS A 96 23.22 3.06 -11.97
C LYS A 96 23.83 4.09 -11.00
N GLN A 97 24.18 5.26 -11.52
CA GLN A 97 24.77 6.34 -10.75
C GLN A 97 23.82 7.53 -10.78
N GLN A 98 23.12 7.75 -9.66
CA GLN A 98 22.16 8.83 -9.54
C GLN A 98 22.82 10.09 -8.98
N GLU A 99 22.63 11.18 -9.70
CA GLU A 99 23.03 12.53 -9.34
C GLU A 99 21.89 13.23 -8.58
N SER A 100 22.21 14.37 -7.96
CA SER A 100 21.22 15.17 -7.23
C SER A 100 20.06 15.62 -8.14
N ILE A 101 20.36 15.93 -9.41
CA ILE A 101 19.35 16.34 -10.39
C ILE A 101 18.39 15.20 -10.75
N ASP A 102 18.88 13.95 -10.82
CA ASP A 102 18.04 12.78 -11.11
C ASP A 102 16.98 12.59 -10.03
N LYS A 103 17.38 12.69 -8.76
CA LYS A 103 16.46 12.58 -7.61
C LYS A 103 15.40 13.67 -7.62
N LYS A 104 15.78 14.90 -7.97
CA LYS A 104 14.84 16.02 -8.14
C LYS A 104 13.85 15.75 -9.27
N ASN A 105 14.32 15.24 -10.40
CA ASN A 105 13.49 14.87 -11.54
C ASN A 105 12.53 13.72 -11.18
N GLN A 106 13.02 12.65 -10.54
CA GLN A 106 12.19 11.55 -10.04
C GLN A 106 11.06 12.07 -9.15
N HIS A 107 11.40 12.88 -8.14
CA HIS A 107 10.39 13.44 -7.24
C HIS A 107 9.39 14.34 -7.99
N LYS A 108 9.86 15.13 -8.95
CA LYS A 108 8.95 15.97 -9.75
C LYS A 108 8.03 15.14 -10.64
N LEU A 109 8.51 14.05 -11.23
CA LEU A 109 7.69 13.10 -11.99
C LEU A 109 6.59 12.50 -11.10
N ILE A 110 6.92 12.07 -9.87
CA ILE A 110 5.91 11.62 -8.90
C ILE A 110 4.86 12.70 -8.62
N GLN A 111 5.28 13.96 -8.46
CA GLN A 111 4.34 15.08 -8.27
C GLN A 111 3.46 15.31 -9.50
N CYS A 112 3.98 15.14 -10.72
CA CYS A 112 3.19 15.19 -11.95
C CYS A 112 2.18 14.03 -12.02
N LEU A 113 2.59 12.81 -11.69
CA LEU A 113 1.69 11.65 -11.63
C LEU A 113 0.55 11.86 -10.62
N LYS A 114 0.88 12.38 -9.42
CA LYS A 114 -0.09 12.77 -8.40
C LYS A 114 -1.10 13.81 -8.92
N ALA A 115 -0.62 14.84 -9.62
CA ALA A 115 -1.48 15.86 -10.20
C ALA A 115 -2.38 15.28 -11.31
N PHE A 116 -1.81 14.45 -12.18
CA PHE A 116 -2.51 13.79 -13.27
C PHE A 116 -3.64 12.89 -12.76
N MET A 117 -3.42 12.13 -11.69
CA MET A 117 -4.40 11.22 -11.10
C MET A 117 -5.46 11.89 -10.22
N ASN A 118 -5.38 13.21 -9.98
CA ASN A 118 -6.33 13.95 -9.17
C ASN A 118 -7.68 14.22 -9.87
N ASN A 119 -8.12 13.27 -10.70
CA ASN A 119 -9.40 13.23 -11.39
C ASN A 119 -9.66 11.79 -11.86
N LYS A 120 -10.93 11.46 -12.11
CA LYS A 120 -11.34 10.10 -12.51
C LYS A 120 -10.60 9.59 -13.75
N TYR A 121 -10.41 10.45 -14.76
CA TYR A 121 -9.74 10.06 -16.00
C TYR A 121 -8.29 9.64 -15.73
N GLY A 122 -7.51 10.49 -15.08
CA GLY A 122 -6.10 10.22 -14.84
C GLY A 122 -5.88 9.03 -13.91
N LEU A 123 -6.71 8.87 -12.88
CA LEU A 123 -6.70 7.68 -12.03
C LEU A 123 -6.96 6.41 -12.86
N GLN A 124 -8.02 6.37 -13.67
CA GLN A 124 -8.33 5.21 -14.51
C GLN A 124 -7.20 4.88 -15.51
N ARG A 125 -6.48 5.89 -16.01
CA ARG A 125 -5.32 5.68 -16.88
C ARG A 125 -4.15 5.05 -16.14
N ILE A 126 -3.83 5.52 -14.92
CA ILE A 126 -2.78 4.90 -14.09
C ILE A 126 -3.13 3.45 -13.73
N LEU A 127 -4.38 3.18 -13.34
CA LEU A 127 -4.82 1.83 -12.99
C LEU A 127 -4.90 0.87 -14.20
N GLY A 128 -5.01 1.44 -15.40
CA GLY A 128 -5.05 0.70 -16.66
C GLY A 128 -3.67 0.37 -17.26
N ASP A 129 -2.58 1.00 -16.81
CA ASP A 129 -1.21 0.70 -17.25
C ASP A 129 -0.46 -0.05 -16.15
N GLU A 130 -0.14 -1.32 -16.41
CA GLU A 130 0.55 -2.23 -15.48
C GLU A 130 1.91 -1.71 -15.02
N ARG A 131 2.60 -0.91 -15.85
CA ARG A 131 3.90 -0.33 -15.51
C ARG A 131 3.77 0.73 -14.42
N SER A 132 2.63 1.42 -14.33
CA SER A 132 2.45 2.55 -13.41
C SER A 132 2.65 2.15 -11.96
N LEU A 133 1.96 1.09 -11.51
CA LEU A 133 2.06 0.60 -10.13
C LEU A 133 3.45 0.03 -9.84
N LEU A 134 4.05 -0.67 -10.82
CA LEU A 134 5.41 -1.18 -10.71
C LEU A 134 6.44 -0.06 -10.53
N LEU A 135 6.36 1.01 -11.33
CA LEU A 135 7.29 2.14 -11.22
C LEU A 135 7.09 2.93 -9.91
N LEU A 136 5.85 3.10 -9.45
CA LEU A 136 5.57 3.66 -8.13
C LEU A 136 6.21 2.81 -7.03
N ALA A 137 6.01 1.48 -7.06
CA ALA A 137 6.59 0.57 -6.08
C ALA A 137 8.13 0.58 -6.12
N ARG A 138 8.73 0.61 -7.31
CA ARG A 138 10.19 0.72 -7.50
C ARG A 138 10.77 2.03 -6.99
N ALA A 139 9.99 3.11 -6.98
CA ALA A 139 10.41 4.42 -6.52
C ALA A 139 10.33 4.59 -4.99
N ILE A 140 9.82 3.59 -4.25
CA ILE A 140 9.83 3.59 -2.78
C ILE A 140 11.28 3.44 -2.28
N ASP A 141 11.87 4.55 -1.84
CA ASP A 141 13.22 4.59 -1.26
C ASP A 141 13.22 5.41 0.04
N PRO A 142 13.50 4.79 1.21
CA PRO A 142 13.55 5.47 2.50
C PRO A 142 14.58 6.59 2.57
N ARG A 143 15.59 6.56 1.68
CA ARG A 143 16.61 7.62 1.55
C ARG A 143 16.08 8.90 0.89
N GLN A 144 14.92 8.84 0.24
CA GLN A 144 14.25 9.97 -0.41
C GLN A 144 12.90 10.25 0.26
N THR A 145 12.94 10.63 1.55
CA THR A 145 11.78 10.72 2.44
C THR A 145 10.59 11.46 1.87
N SER A 146 10.79 12.64 1.27
CA SER A 146 9.70 13.43 0.68
C SER A 146 9.03 12.74 -0.51
N MET A 147 9.84 12.15 -1.41
CA MET A 147 9.32 11.43 -2.57
C MET A 147 8.59 10.15 -2.14
N MET A 148 9.20 9.38 -1.23
CA MET A 148 8.58 8.18 -0.68
C MET A 148 7.25 8.49 0.01
N THR A 149 7.18 9.59 0.79
CA THR A 149 5.94 10.04 1.45
C THR A 149 4.81 10.24 0.44
N GLU A 150 5.11 10.85 -0.70
CA GLU A 150 4.12 11.05 -1.77
C GLU A 150 3.69 9.72 -2.40
N ILE A 151 4.64 8.82 -2.69
CA ILE A 151 4.36 7.51 -3.29
C ILE A 151 3.49 6.66 -2.37
N VAL A 152 3.84 6.55 -1.09
CA VAL A 152 3.06 5.69 -0.17
C VAL A 152 1.66 6.27 0.08
N LYS A 153 1.49 7.60 0.06
CA LYS A 153 0.16 8.23 0.08
C LYS A 153 -0.66 7.93 -1.18
N ILE A 154 -0.02 7.97 -2.35
CA ILE A 154 -0.66 7.58 -3.61
C ILE A 154 -1.11 6.12 -3.56
N LEU A 155 -0.23 5.20 -3.16
CA LEU A 155 -0.56 3.77 -3.07
C LEU A 155 -1.65 3.51 -2.02
N SER A 156 -1.63 4.19 -0.88
CA SER A 156 -2.68 4.10 0.13
C SER A 156 -4.04 4.51 -0.44
N ALA A 157 -4.08 5.65 -1.15
CA ALA A 157 -5.30 6.13 -1.77
C ALA A 157 -5.82 5.19 -2.86
N ILE A 158 -4.93 4.63 -3.69
CA ILE A 158 -5.30 3.64 -4.72
C ILE A 158 -5.82 2.36 -4.07
N CYS A 159 -5.20 1.91 -2.98
CA CYS A 159 -5.63 0.71 -2.26
C CYS A 159 -7.04 0.86 -1.67
N ILE A 160 -7.39 2.06 -1.20
CA ILE A 160 -8.70 2.34 -0.59
C ILE A 160 -9.79 2.59 -1.65
N ILE A 161 -9.45 3.33 -2.72
CA ILE A 161 -10.42 3.79 -3.73
C ILE A 161 -10.59 2.76 -4.86
N GLY A 162 -9.57 1.95 -5.12
CA GLY A 162 -9.56 1.07 -6.28
C GLY A 162 -10.61 -0.04 -6.19
N GLU A 163 -10.96 -0.55 -7.37
CA GLU A 163 -11.94 -1.62 -7.53
C GLU A 163 -11.28 -2.99 -7.29
N GLU A 164 -12.04 -4.07 -7.47
CA GLU A 164 -11.58 -5.45 -7.23
C GLU A 164 -10.22 -5.75 -7.88
N ASN A 165 -9.38 -6.51 -7.16
CA ASN A 165 -8.02 -6.93 -7.54
C ASN A 165 -6.94 -5.83 -7.57
N ILE A 166 -7.26 -4.57 -7.20
CA ILE A 166 -6.22 -3.53 -7.17
C ILE A 166 -5.13 -3.81 -6.13
N LEU A 167 -5.52 -4.37 -4.98
CA LEU A 167 -4.61 -4.73 -3.91
C LEU A 167 -3.60 -5.76 -4.40
N ASP A 168 -4.05 -6.81 -5.10
CA ASP A 168 -3.18 -7.85 -5.64
C ASP A 168 -2.17 -7.28 -6.63
N LYS A 169 -2.59 -6.32 -7.47
CA LYS A 169 -1.69 -5.62 -8.39
C LYS A 169 -0.64 -4.79 -7.66
N ILE A 170 -1.03 -4.08 -6.59
CA ILE A 170 -0.08 -3.33 -5.75
C ILE A 170 0.92 -4.29 -5.09
N LEU A 171 0.43 -5.37 -4.47
CA LEU A 171 1.27 -6.36 -3.81
C LEU A 171 2.21 -7.06 -4.79
N ALA A 172 1.75 -7.40 -5.99
CA ALA A 172 2.59 -7.95 -7.06
C ALA A 172 3.68 -6.96 -7.49
N ALA A 173 3.32 -5.70 -7.73
CA ALA A 173 4.27 -4.64 -8.06
C ALA A 173 5.35 -4.45 -6.98
N MET A 174 4.96 -4.45 -5.71
CA MET A 174 5.88 -4.37 -4.58
C MET A 174 6.78 -5.60 -4.50
N THR A 175 6.25 -6.79 -4.73
CA THR A 175 7.02 -8.05 -4.74
C THR A 175 8.09 -8.01 -5.83
N ILE A 176 7.72 -7.68 -7.07
CA ILE A 176 8.67 -7.56 -8.20
C ILE A 176 9.74 -6.49 -7.92
N ALA A 177 9.35 -5.33 -7.35
CA ALA A 177 10.28 -4.27 -7.00
C ALA A 177 11.29 -4.70 -5.91
N ALA A 178 10.85 -5.53 -4.97
CA ALA A 178 11.67 -6.01 -3.87
C ALA A 178 12.64 -7.12 -4.28
N GLU A 179 12.19 -8.05 -5.12
CA GLU A 179 13.02 -9.10 -5.72
C GLU A 179 14.20 -8.50 -6.49
N ARG A 180 13.96 -7.43 -7.26
CA ARG A 180 15.03 -6.70 -7.97
C ARG A 180 16.13 -6.18 -7.04
N ASN A 181 15.80 -5.92 -5.78
CA ASN A 181 16.71 -5.38 -4.78
C ASN A 181 17.17 -6.43 -3.75
N ASN A 182 16.78 -7.71 -3.91
CA ASN A 182 17.00 -8.78 -2.93
C ASN A 182 16.58 -8.38 -1.50
N LYS A 183 15.42 -7.74 -1.37
CA LYS A 183 14.82 -7.34 -0.09
C LYS A 183 13.43 -7.95 0.06
N GLU A 184 12.94 -8.00 1.29
CA GLU A 184 11.53 -8.25 1.59
C GLU A 184 10.68 -7.07 1.07
N ARG A 185 9.49 -7.36 0.54
CA ARG A 185 8.64 -6.34 -0.13
C ARG A 185 8.15 -5.21 0.78
N PHE A 186 8.08 -5.47 2.08
CA PHE A 186 7.66 -4.49 3.07
C PHE A 186 8.82 -3.82 3.82
N ALA A 187 10.06 -4.29 3.63
CA ALA A 187 11.22 -3.72 4.33
C ALA A 187 11.37 -2.19 4.12
N PRO A 188 11.25 -1.63 2.90
CA PRO A 188 11.35 -0.18 2.71
C PRO A 188 10.30 0.62 3.49
N ILE A 189 9.07 0.10 3.63
CA ILE A 189 8.00 0.79 4.37
C ILE A 189 8.31 0.79 5.87
N VAL A 190 8.80 -0.34 6.39
CA VAL A 190 9.19 -0.48 7.79
C VAL A 190 10.42 0.41 8.09
N GLU A 191 11.42 0.44 7.22
CA GLU A 191 12.57 1.36 7.28
C GLU A 191 12.12 2.83 7.30
N GLY A 192 11.12 3.20 6.49
CA GLY A 192 10.55 4.55 6.47
C GLY A 192 9.81 4.92 7.76
N LEU A 193 9.16 3.95 8.42
CA LEU A 193 8.46 4.14 9.68
C LEU A 193 9.42 4.30 10.87
N GLU A 194 10.60 3.67 10.82
CA GLU A 194 11.66 3.79 11.83
C GLU A 194 12.34 5.19 11.82
N ASN A 195 12.21 5.94 10.72
CA ASN A 195 12.85 7.25 10.59
C ASN A 195 12.18 8.33 11.45
N HIS A 196 12.68 8.50 12.68
CA HIS A 196 12.19 9.48 13.66
C HIS A 196 12.35 10.96 13.25
N GLU A 197 13.21 11.25 12.27
CA GLU A 197 13.40 12.62 11.76
C GLU A 197 12.33 13.00 10.73
N ALA A 198 11.66 12.01 10.12
CA ALA A 198 10.71 12.18 9.04
C ALA A 198 9.28 11.84 9.47
N GLN A 199 8.73 12.60 10.41
CA GLN A 199 7.40 12.38 10.99
C GLN A 199 6.27 12.19 9.95
N GLN A 200 6.27 12.99 8.87
CA GLN A 200 5.28 12.86 7.79
C GLN A 200 5.41 11.53 7.03
N LEU A 201 6.63 10.99 6.92
CA LEU A 201 6.87 9.69 6.32
C LEU A 201 6.36 8.58 7.25
N GLN A 202 6.56 8.71 8.57
CA GLN A 202 6.06 7.73 9.54
C GLN A 202 4.53 7.59 9.46
N VAL A 203 3.80 8.70 9.49
CA VAL A 203 2.34 8.72 9.34
C VAL A 203 1.93 8.08 8.01
N ALA A 204 2.60 8.44 6.91
CA ALA A 204 2.28 7.94 5.58
C ALA A 204 2.59 6.44 5.41
N CYS A 205 3.66 5.93 6.02
CA CYS A 205 4.00 4.51 6.02
C CYS A 205 2.97 3.72 6.84
N MET A 206 2.59 4.21 8.01
CA MET A 206 1.57 3.57 8.84
C MET A 206 0.20 3.56 8.14
N GLN A 207 -0.15 4.65 7.45
CA GLN A 207 -1.34 4.74 6.62
C GLN A 207 -1.36 3.69 5.51
N LEU A 208 -0.22 3.47 4.83
CA LEU A 208 -0.12 2.43 3.80
C LEU A 208 -0.23 1.03 4.39
N ILE A 209 0.39 0.77 5.55
CA ILE A 209 0.26 -0.50 6.26
C ILE A 209 -1.22 -0.77 6.57
N ASN A 210 -1.93 0.22 7.14
CA ASN A 210 -3.35 0.11 7.41
C ASN A 210 -4.14 -0.17 6.13
N ALA A 211 -3.94 0.64 5.07
CA ALA A 211 -4.62 0.45 3.80
C ALA A 211 -4.45 -0.98 3.24
N LEU A 212 -3.23 -1.52 3.27
CA LEU A 212 -2.95 -2.88 2.76
C LEU A 212 -3.53 -3.98 3.64
N VAL A 213 -3.50 -3.83 4.97
CA VAL A 213 -3.93 -4.87 5.92
C VAL A 213 -5.45 -4.88 6.11
N THR A 214 -6.12 -3.73 5.99
CA THR A 214 -7.57 -3.64 6.15
C THR A 214 -8.34 -3.74 4.83
N SER A 215 -7.67 -3.70 3.68
CA SER A 215 -8.32 -3.79 2.38
C SER A 215 -8.87 -5.18 2.02
N PRO A 216 -8.25 -6.32 2.40
CA PRO A 216 -8.82 -7.64 2.14
C PRO A 216 -10.10 -7.93 2.92
N ASP A 217 -11.10 -8.50 2.24
CA ASP A 217 -12.29 -9.05 2.89
C ASP A 217 -11.98 -10.35 3.66
N GLU A 218 -11.01 -11.14 3.19
CA GLU A 218 -10.65 -12.43 3.79
C GLU A 218 -9.76 -12.28 5.03
N LEU A 219 -10.23 -12.75 6.18
CA LEU A 219 -9.50 -12.72 7.45
C LEU A 219 -8.10 -13.33 7.35
N ASP A 220 -7.98 -14.50 6.70
CA ASP A 220 -6.72 -15.22 6.59
C ASP A 220 -5.67 -14.39 5.81
N PHE A 221 -6.12 -13.62 4.81
CA PHE A 221 -5.23 -12.75 4.05
C PHE A 221 -4.84 -11.48 4.82
N ARG A 222 -5.75 -10.87 5.58
CA ARG A 222 -5.42 -9.76 6.51
C ARG A 222 -4.37 -10.18 7.53
N ILE A 223 -4.56 -11.34 8.17
CA ILE A 223 -3.62 -11.92 9.13
C ILE A 223 -2.27 -12.20 8.46
N HIS A 224 -2.27 -12.75 7.25
CA HIS A 224 -1.04 -13.03 6.49
C HIS A 224 -0.21 -11.76 6.27
N LEU A 225 -0.82 -10.71 5.71
CA LEU A 225 -0.15 -9.42 5.44
C LEU A 225 0.36 -8.78 6.73
N ARG A 226 -0.47 -8.75 7.78
CA ARG A 226 -0.06 -8.20 9.09
C ARG A 226 1.16 -8.94 9.64
N ASN A 227 1.13 -10.28 9.63
CA ASN A 227 2.25 -11.09 10.12
C ASN A 227 3.52 -10.89 9.29
N GLU A 228 3.40 -10.64 7.99
CA GLU A 228 4.55 -10.32 7.14
C GLU A 228 5.21 -8.99 7.52
N PHE A 229 4.42 -7.92 7.74
CA PHE A 229 4.95 -6.66 8.27
C PHE A 229 5.65 -6.84 9.63
N LEU A 230 5.04 -7.62 10.54
CA LEU A 230 5.64 -7.92 11.84
C LEU A 230 6.99 -8.64 11.71
N ARG A 231 7.11 -9.60 10.76
CA ARG A 231 8.38 -10.28 10.46
C ARG A 231 9.42 -9.35 9.83
N CYS A 232 8.99 -8.34 9.07
CA CYS A 232 9.86 -7.32 8.50
C CYS A 232 10.41 -6.32 9.55
N GLY A 233 10.06 -6.47 10.83
CA GLY A 233 10.59 -5.64 11.92
C GLY A 233 9.58 -4.71 12.58
N LEU A 234 8.36 -4.59 12.03
CA LEU A 234 7.32 -3.70 12.55
C LEU A 234 7.06 -3.91 14.05
N LYS A 235 7.07 -5.18 14.51
CA LYS A 235 6.84 -5.51 15.92
C LYS A 235 7.79 -4.79 16.89
N LYS A 236 9.04 -4.58 16.49
CA LYS A 236 10.07 -3.94 17.32
C LYS A 236 9.95 -2.41 17.30
N ILE A 237 9.50 -1.85 16.17
CA ILE A 237 9.37 -0.41 15.97
C ILE A 237 8.13 0.15 16.67
N LEU A 238 7.01 -0.58 16.67
CA LEU A 238 5.74 -0.08 17.23
C LEU A 238 5.86 0.56 18.64
N PRO A 239 6.57 -0.03 19.63
CA PRO A 239 6.75 0.57 20.94
C PRO A 239 7.66 1.81 20.99
N GLU A 240 8.50 2.01 19.97
CA GLU A 240 9.48 3.10 19.89
C GLU A 240 8.95 4.33 19.14
N LEU A 241 7.79 4.19 18.49
CA LEU A 241 7.15 5.30 17.79
C LEU A 241 6.66 6.34 18.79
N LYS A 242 7.14 7.58 18.62
CA LYS A 242 6.71 8.71 19.44
C LYS A 242 5.28 9.09 19.07
N GLU A 243 4.45 9.29 20.08
CA GLU A 243 3.06 9.70 19.92
C GLU A 243 2.99 11.12 19.32
N MET A 244 2.57 11.18 18.06
CA MET A 244 2.03 12.37 17.42
C MET A 244 0.57 12.11 17.15
N GLU A 245 -0.29 13.14 17.24
CA GLU A 245 -1.74 12.98 17.10
C GLU A 245 -2.15 12.21 15.82
N GLU A 246 -1.58 12.56 14.66
CA GLU A 246 -1.87 11.86 13.40
C GLU A 246 -1.36 10.41 13.36
N LEU A 247 -0.18 10.15 13.94
CA LEU A 247 0.38 8.79 13.97
C LEU A 247 -0.37 7.91 14.97
N ASP A 248 -0.76 8.48 16.11
CA ASP A 248 -1.53 7.81 17.16
C ASP A 248 -2.89 7.33 16.62
N ILE A 249 -3.58 8.16 15.82
CA ILE A 249 -4.79 7.74 15.09
C ILE A 249 -4.51 6.50 14.23
N GLN A 250 -3.42 6.48 13.46
CA GLN A 250 -3.08 5.34 12.61
C GLN A 250 -2.71 4.08 13.42
N LEU A 251 -2.01 4.24 14.54
CA LEU A 251 -1.68 3.13 15.44
C LEU A 251 -2.91 2.56 16.13
N LYS A 252 -3.86 3.42 16.51
CA LYS A 252 -5.14 3.02 17.05
C LYS A 252 -5.95 2.21 16.05
N VAL A 253 -6.10 2.69 14.80
CA VAL A 253 -6.77 1.94 13.72
C VAL A 253 -6.13 0.56 13.52
N PHE A 254 -4.80 0.49 13.51
CA PHE A 254 -4.09 -0.78 13.36
C PHE A 254 -4.39 -1.77 14.50
N ASN A 255 -4.41 -1.28 15.74
CA ASN A 255 -4.65 -2.09 16.92
C ASN A 255 -6.11 -2.53 17.04
N GLU A 256 -7.06 -1.64 16.76
CA GLU A 256 -8.50 -1.95 16.74
C GLU A 256 -8.79 -3.03 15.69
N ASN A 257 -8.29 -2.86 14.46
CA ASN A 257 -8.49 -3.86 13.42
C ASN A 257 -7.80 -5.20 13.74
N LYS A 258 -6.65 -5.19 14.43
CA LYS A 258 -6.01 -6.42 14.92
C LYS A 258 -6.88 -7.14 15.97
N GLU A 259 -7.58 -6.38 16.80
CA GLU A 259 -8.48 -6.92 17.81
C GLU A 259 -9.74 -7.51 17.18
N GLU A 260 -10.34 -6.80 16.22
CA GLU A 260 -11.47 -7.29 15.42
C GLU A 260 -11.12 -8.62 14.71
N ASP A 261 -9.94 -8.70 14.08
CA ASP A 261 -9.47 -9.94 13.46
C ASP A 261 -9.28 -11.09 14.46
N ARG A 262 -8.89 -10.76 15.72
CA ARG A 262 -8.75 -11.75 16.79
C ARG A 262 -10.11 -12.27 17.25
N GLU A 263 -11.09 -11.39 17.40
CA GLU A 263 -12.46 -11.76 17.75
C GLU A 263 -13.10 -12.61 16.63
N GLU A 264 -12.96 -12.21 15.37
CA GLU A 264 -13.45 -12.99 14.22
C GLU A 264 -12.81 -14.39 14.17
N LEU A 265 -11.50 -14.48 14.42
CA LEU A 265 -10.82 -15.77 14.48
C LEU A 265 -11.32 -16.62 15.66
N SER A 266 -11.57 -16.01 16.83
CA SER A 266 -12.12 -16.70 17.99
C SER A 266 -13.50 -17.29 17.68
N HIS A 267 -14.38 -16.51 17.04
CA HIS A 267 -15.69 -17.00 16.62
C HIS A 267 -15.60 -18.17 15.63
N ARG A 268 -14.69 -18.09 14.64
CA ARG A 268 -14.44 -19.23 13.73
C ARG A 268 -13.97 -20.47 14.49
N LEU A 269 -13.17 -20.32 15.54
CA LEU A 269 -12.71 -21.44 16.38
C LEU A 269 -13.85 -22.03 17.21
N ASP A 270 -14.73 -21.21 17.77
CA ASP A 270 -15.90 -21.64 18.53
C ASP A 270 -16.90 -22.40 17.63
N ASP A 271 -17.13 -21.92 16.41
CA ASP A 271 -17.97 -22.58 15.41
C ASP A 271 -17.39 -23.96 15.03
N ILE A 272 -16.08 -24.03 14.77
CA ILE A 272 -15.38 -25.31 14.52
C ILE A 272 -15.53 -26.24 15.73
N HIS A 273 -15.35 -25.74 16.96
CA HIS A 273 -15.51 -26.54 18.16
C HIS A 273 -16.92 -27.13 18.26
N ALA A 274 -17.95 -26.31 18.04
CA ALA A 274 -19.35 -26.75 18.07
C ALA A 274 -19.66 -27.80 16.99
N GLU A 275 -19.16 -27.62 15.77
CA GLU A 275 -19.30 -28.61 14.68
C GLU A 275 -18.53 -29.90 14.94
N MET A 276 -17.39 -29.82 15.63
CA MET A 276 -16.56 -30.98 15.96
C MET A 276 -17.07 -31.78 17.17
N GLU A 277 -17.83 -31.16 18.08
CA GLU A 277 -18.39 -31.79 19.27
C GLU A 277 -19.52 -32.80 18.93
N TYR A 278 -20.14 -32.72 17.74
CA TYR A 278 -21.18 -33.64 17.24
C TYR A 278 -21.14 -33.77 15.70
N PRO A 279 -20.97 -34.96 15.04
CA PRO A 279 -20.84 -36.34 15.52
C PRO A 279 -19.41 -36.93 15.36
N PHE A 280 -18.38 -36.11 15.13
CA PHE A 280 -17.03 -36.57 14.78
C PHE A 280 -16.21 -37.16 15.95
N GLY A 281 -16.43 -36.66 17.18
CA GLY A 281 -15.64 -37.04 18.37
C GLY A 281 -14.14 -36.71 18.25
N ARG A 282 -13.36 -36.88 19.34
CA ARG A 282 -11.89 -36.61 19.33
C ARG A 282 -11.21 -37.24 18.11
N SER A 283 -11.43 -38.52 17.85
CA SER A 283 -10.82 -39.27 16.73
C SER A 283 -11.08 -38.71 15.32
N GLY A 284 -12.15 -37.92 15.15
CA GLY A 284 -12.48 -37.24 13.91
C GLY A 284 -11.60 -36.01 13.70
N VAL A 285 -11.46 -35.20 14.74
CA VAL A 285 -10.58 -34.02 14.78
C VAL A 285 -9.12 -34.42 14.54
N GLU A 286 -8.68 -35.50 15.20
CA GLU A 286 -7.32 -36.04 15.04
C GLU A 286 -7.02 -36.39 13.58
N ARG A 287 -7.96 -37.07 12.89
CA ARG A 287 -7.83 -37.40 11.47
C ARG A 287 -7.81 -36.16 10.60
N LEU A 288 -8.65 -35.16 10.86
CA LEU A 288 -8.70 -33.93 10.07
C LEU A 288 -7.40 -33.14 10.17
N VAL A 289 -6.84 -33.03 11.39
CA VAL A 289 -5.53 -32.40 11.64
C VAL A 289 -4.40 -33.18 10.96
N CYS A 290 -4.41 -34.53 11.02
CA CYS A 290 -3.42 -35.35 10.34
C CYS A 290 -3.48 -35.16 8.82
N VAL A 291 -4.68 -35.20 8.23
CA VAL A 291 -4.87 -34.98 6.78
C VAL A 291 -4.42 -33.57 6.38
N SER A 292 -4.75 -32.55 7.17
CA SER A 292 -4.30 -31.17 6.92
C SER A 292 -2.77 -31.05 6.97
N ALA A 293 -2.13 -31.67 7.98
CA ALA A 293 -0.68 -31.67 8.14
C ALA A 293 0.05 -32.45 7.02
N GLU A 294 -0.54 -33.56 6.56
CA GLU A 294 -0.04 -34.36 5.43
C GLU A 294 -0.16 -33.59 4.10
N LEU A 295 -1.29 -32.93 3.85
CA LEU A 295 -1.54 -32.17 2.62
C LEU A 295 -0.67 -30.90 2.52
N THR A 296 -0.39 -30.24 3.65
CA THR A 296 0.40 -29.01 3.69
C THR A 296 1.91 -29.25 3.72
N GLY A 297 2.36 -30.51 3.82
CA GLY A 297 3.77 -30.83 3.97
C GLY A 297 4.39 -30.30 5.27
N ALA A 298 3.56 -29.85 6.22
CA ALA A 298 4.00 -29.34 7.52
C ALA A 298 4.77 -30.40 8.32
N TYR A 299 4.62 -31.69 7.97
CA TYR A 299 5.39 -32.80 8.53
C TYR A 299 5.71 -33.88 7.50
N SER A 300 6.97 -34.37 7.51
CA SER A 300 7.45 -35.43 6.60
C SER A 300 7.43 -36.85 7.19
N ARG A 301 6.74 -37.13 8.31
CA ARG A 301 6.73 -38.46 8.94
C ARG A 301 5.35 -38.93 9.41
N ARG A 302 5.19 -40.26 9.36
CA ARG A 302 3.98 -41.07 9.50
C ARG A 302 2.99 -40.62 10.60
N PRO A 303 1.67 -40.82 10.38
CA PRO A 303 0.60 -40.34 11.27
C PRO A 303 0.68 -40.83 12.73
N GLU A 304 1.33 -41.96 12.99
CA GLU A 304 1.49 -42.53 14.34
C GLU A 304 2.45 -41.71 15.25
N PHE A 305 3.30 -40.86 14.68
CA PHE A 305 4.22 -39.97 15.44
C PHE A 305 3.64 -38.57 15.70
N ILE A 306 2.54 -38.20 15.04
CA ILE A 306 1.90 -36.89 15.15
C ILE A 306 1.45 -36.61 16.59
N TRP A 307 0.88 -37.62 17.26
CA TRP A 307 0.36 -37.48 18.62
C TRP A 307 1.41 -37.57 19.73
N ARG A 308 2.50 -38.34 19.57
CA ARG A 308 3.56 -38.39 20.59
C ARG A 308 4.27 -37.06 20.75
N GLY A 309 4.56 -36.35 19.66
CA GLY A 309 5.20 -35.03 19.72
C GLY A 309 4.33 -33.94 20.35
N PHE A 310 3.01 -34.00 20.17
CA PHE A 310 2.04 -33.06 20.77
C PHE A 310 1.64 -33.44 22.20
N GLN A 311 1.65 -34.73 22.57
CA GLN A 311 1.27 -35.21 23.90
C GLN A 311 2.44 -35.37 24.89
N GLU A 312 3.69 -35.50 24.43
CA GLU A 312 4.83 -35.63 25.34
C GLU A 312 4.91 -34.48 26.38
N PRO A 313 4.61 -33.22 26.05
CA PRO A 313 4.51 -32.16 27.05
C PRO A 313 3.33 -32.33 28.02
N PHE A 314 2.22 -32.95 27.59
CA PHE A 314 1.02 -33.16 28.41
C PHE A 314 1.16 -34.36 29.38
N PHE A 315 1.87 -35.42 28.98
CA PHE A 315 2.21 -36.54 29.87
C PHE A 315 3.33 -36.22 30.86
N ALA A 316 4.08 -35.14 30.63
CA ALA A 316 5.10 -34.64 31.55
C ALA A 316 4.55 -33.71 32.65
N ILE A 317 3.25 -33.39 32.64
CA ILE A 317 2.61 -32.63 33.72
C ILE A 317 2.40 -33.59 34.91
N PRO A 318 3.08 -33.40 36.05
CA PRO A 318 2.87 -34.26 37.21
C PRO A 318 1.42 -34.12 37.66
N SER A 319 0.73 -35.24 37.83
CA SER A 319 -0.60 -35.28 38.43
C SER A 319 -0.50 -34.70 39.85
N GLN A 320 -0.99 -33.48 40.05
CA GLN A 320 -1.33 -33.03 41.40
C GLN A 320 -2.55 -33.85 41.83
N GLY A 321 -2.28 -34.96 42.48
CA GLY A 321 -3.28 -35.84 43.06
C GLY A 321 -3.81 -35.24 44.36
N SER A 322 -5.14 -35.19 44.44
CA SER A 322 -6.04 -35.06 45.61
C SER A 322 -5.86 -33.87 46.53
#